data_AF-A0A961C263-F1
#
_entry.id   AF-A0A961C263-F1
#
_cell.length_a   1.000
_cell.length_b   1.000
_cell.length_c   1.000
_cell.angle_alpha   90.00
_cell.angle_beta   90.00
_cell.angle_gamma   90.00
#
_symmetry.space_group_name_H-M   'P 1'
#
loop_
_entity.id
_entity.type
_entity.pdbx_description
1 polymer ?
#
loop_
_entity_poly.entity_id
_entity_poly.type
_entity_poly.pdbx_seq_one_letter_code
_entity_poly.pdbx_strand_id
1 'polypeptide(L)'
;EHGARSVVVPAGLDGGWVAALGEFEVRRDEPRLSRAQLNETDAVVTASAVSAAESGTIVLDHRQDQGRRALSLVPDLHVCVVRSDQVVTDVPEAVARLAPSVRDEHLPLTWISGGSATSDIELSRVEGVHGPRTLVVVLTQD
;
A
#
# COMPACT_ATOMS: atom_id res chain seq x y z
N GLU A 1 10.02 0.11 15.84
CA GLU A 1 10.66 1.41 15.54
C GLU A 1 9.68 2.54 15.16
N HIS A 2 8.44 2.26 14.72
CA HIS A 2 7.47 3.32 14.36
C HIS A 2 6.40 3.65 15.43
N GLY A 3 6.44 3.01 16.60
CA GLY A 3 5.49 3.31 17.70
C GLY A 3 4.02 2.94 17.43
N ALA A 4 3.72 2.27 16.30
CA ALA A 4 2.37 1.82 15.96
C ALA A 4 1.82 0.87 17.03
N ARG A 5 0.52 0.96 17.29
CA ARG A 5 -0.21 0.09 18.23
C ARG A 5 -1.46 -0.50 17.59
N SER A 6 -2.01 0.17 16.58
CA SER A 6 -3.19 -0.22 15.82
C SER A 6 -2.87 -0.36 14.34
N VAL A 7 -3.53 -1.31 13.69
CA VAL A 7 -3.31 -1.61 12.27
C VAL A 7 -4.64 -1.93 11.60
N VAL A 8 -4.93 -1.28 10.48
CA VAL A 8 -6.05 -1.67 9.61
C VAL A 8 -5.57 -2.67 8.56
N VAL A 9 -6.32 -3.76 8.41
CA VAL A 9 -6.05 -4.78 7.38
C VAL A 9 -7.27 -4.96 6.48
N PRO A 10 -7.07 -5.13 5.15
CA PRO A 10 -8.16 -5.42 4.24
C PRO A 10 -8.64 -6.87 4.43
N ALA A 11 -9.89 -7.15 4.05
CA ALA A 11 -10.57 -8.40 4.39
C ALA A 11 -9.93 -9.66 3.78
N GLY A 12 -9.29 -9.53 2.62
CA GLY A 12 -8.61 -10.62 1.91
C GLY A 12 -7.11 -10.70 2.17
N LEU A 13 -6.58 -10.01 3.18
CA LEU A 13 -5.17 -10.17 3.55
C LEU A 13 -4.90 -11.59 4.05
N ASP A 14 -3.73 -12.12 3.73
CA ASP A 14 -3.31 -13.46 4.15
C ASP A 14 -3.45 -13.67 5.67
N GLY A 15 -4.05 -14.79 6.07
CA GLY A 15 -4.33 -15.09 7.47
C GLY A 15 -3.07 -15.31 8.31
N GLY A 16 -1.99 -15.82 7.71
CA GLY A 16 -0.69 -15.96 8.36
C GLY A 16 -0.05 -14.60 8.62
N TRP A 17 -0.15 -13.66 7.67
CA TRP A 17 0.32 -12.29 7.88
C TRP A 17 -0.49 -11.56 8.95
N VAL A 18 -1.82 -11.74 8.97
CA VAL A 18 -2.67 -11.19 10.04
C VAL A 18 -2.30 -11.77 11.39
N ALA A 19 -2.06 -13.08 11.49
CA ALA A 19 -1.64 -13.72 12.73
C ALA A 19 -0.27 -13.23 13.21
N ALA A 20 0.65 -12.94 12.28
CA ALA A 20 1.98 -12.42 12.59
C ALA A 20 1.99 -11.00 13.19
N LEU A 21 0.87 -10.27 13.12
CA LEU A 21 0.71 -8.98 13.79
C LEU A 21 0.67 -9.12 15.32
N GLY A 22 0.38 -10.30 15.87
CA GLY A 22 0.49 -10.55 17.30
C GLY A 22 -0.34 -9.58 18.15
N GLU A 23 0.32 -8.69 18.89
CA GLU A 23 -0.29 -7.80 19.90
C GLU A 23 -0.86 -6.49 19.35
N PHE A 24 -0.72 -6.19 18.04
CA PHE A 24 -1.34 -4.99 17.47
C PHE A 24 -2.87 -5.04 17.55
N GLU A 25 -3.51 -3.90 17.80
CA GLU A 25 -4.97 -3.75 17.67
C GLU A 25 -5.35 -3.83 16.18
N VAL A 26 -5.80 -5.00 15.72
CA VAL A 26 -6.19 -5.22 14.33
C VAL A 26 -7.62 -4.72 14.09
N ARG A 27 -7.76 -3.76 13.18
CA ARG A 27 -9.04 -3.23 12.69
C ARG A 27 -9.34 -3.77 11.29
N ARG A 28 -10.61 -4.04 11.02
CA ARG A 28 -11.13 -4.40 9.69
C ARG A 28 -11.94 -3.22 9.14
N ASP A 29 -11.95 -3.02 7.83
CA ASP A 29 -12.81 -2.03 7.16
C ASP A 29 -14.26 -2.53 6.98
N GLU A 30 -14.76 -3.31 7.95
CA GLU A 30 -16.06 -3.96 7.96
C GLU A 30 -16.69 -3.90 9.37
N PRO A 31 -17.70 -3.03 9.60
CA PRO A 31 -18.24 -2.04 8.66
C PRO A 31 -17.19 -0.99 8.28
N ARG A 32 -17.40 -0.31 7.13
CA ARG A 32 -16.45 0.68 6.60
C ARG A 32 -16.07 1.73 7.65
N LEU A 33 -14.77 1.88 7.88
CA LEU A 33 -14.20 2.88 8.77
C LEU A 33 -14.31 4.27 8.16
N SER A 34 -14.68 5.24 8.99
CA SER A 34 -14.66 6.66 8.61
C SER A 34 -13.23 7.15 8.39
N ARG A 35 -13.08 8.30 7.71
CA ARG A 35 -11.76 8.95 7.55
C ARG A 35 -11.11 9.28 8.89
N ALA A 36 -11.90 9.67 9.89
CA ALA A 36 -11.41 9.96 11.24
C ALA A 36 -10.84 8.69 11.90
N GLN A 37 -11.58 7.58 11.85
CA GLN A 37 -11.10 6.30 12.39
C GLN A 37 -9.84 5.80 11.69
N LEU A 38 -9.75 5.97 10.36
CA LEU A 38 -8.52 5.64 9.61
C LEU A 38 -7.35 6.55 10.00
N ASN A 39 -7.61 7.85 10.21
CA ASN A 39 -6.59 8.81 10.64
C ASN A 39 -6.11 8.58 12.08
N GLU A 40 -6.94 7.93 12.90
CA GLU A 40 -6.61 7.46 14.26
C GLU A 40 -5.99 6.05 14.27
N THR A 41 -5.83 5.41 13.10
CA THR A 41 -5.18 4.10 12.99
C THR A 41 -3.73 4.31 12.60
N ASP A 42 -2.80 3.70 13.35
CA ASP A 42 -1.38 4.01 13.21
C ASP A 42 -0.80 3.50 11.88
N ALA A 43 -1.27 2.33 11.41
CA ALA A 43 -0.74 1.67 10.22
C ALA A 43 -1.81 0.98 9.37
N VAL A 44 -1.47 0.72 8.11
CA VAL A 44 -2.16 -0.22 7.23
C VAL A 44 -1.20 -1.31 6.76
N VAL A 45 -1.68 -2.54 6.63
CA VAL A 45 -0.96 -3.61 5.94
C VAL A 45 -1.72 -4.01 4.68
N THR A 46 -1.05 -4.01 3.53
CA THR A 46 -1.63 -4.48 2.25
C THR A 46 -0.68 -5.42 1.53
N ALA A 47 -1.20 -6.23 0.61
CA ALA A 47 -0.41 -6.78 -0.48
C ALA A 47 -0.14 -5.71 -1.56
N SER A 48 0.58 -6.08 -2.63
CA SER A 48 0.63 -5.35 -3.90
C SER A 48 0.01 -6.17 -5.03
N ALA A 49 -0.34 -5.54 -6.15
CA ALA A 49 -0.74 -6.24 -7.38
C ALA A 49 0.49 -6.60 -8.23
N VAL A 50 1.39 -5.62 -8.42
CA VAL A 50 2.66 -5.76 -9.14
C VAL A 50 3.64 -4.70 -8.63
N SER A 51 4.94 -4.94 -8.76
CA SER A 51 5.98 -3.97 -8.37
C SER A 51 7.11 -3.91 -9.39
N ALA A 52 7.36 -2.74 -9.97
CA ALA A 52 8.43 -2.52 -10.94
C ALA A 52 9.74 -2.16 -10.24
N ALA A 53 10.76 -2.99 -10.46
CA ALA A 53 12.06 -2.86 -9.80
C ALA A 53 12.83 -1.62 -10.25
N GLU A 54 12.89 -1.36 -11.57
CA GLU A 54 13.65 -0.24 -12.14
C GLU A 54 13.26 1.12 -11.55
N SER A 55 11.95 1.35 -11.39
CA SER A 55 11.41 2.62 -10.89
C SER A 55 11.06 2.58 -9.40
N GLY A 56 11.35 1.48 -8.69
CA GLY A 56 10.94 1.27 -7.31
C GLY A 56 9.45 1.54 -7.09
N THR A 57 8.59 1.08 -8.01
CA THR A 57 7.15 1.39 -8.02
C THR A 57 6.32 0.21 -7.57
N ILE A 58 5.43 0.42 -6.62
CA ILE A 58 4.42 -0.55 -6.18
C ILE A 58 3.07 -0.12 -6.74
N VAL A 59 2.29 -1.06 -7.28
CA VAL A 59 0.94 -0.77 -7.77
C VAL A 59 -0.09 -1.57 -6.99
N LEU A 60 -1.13 -0.88 -6.53
CA LEU A 60 -2.34 -1.48 -5.97
C LEU A 60 -3.47 -1.40 -6.99
N ASP A 61 -4.14 -2.51 -7.27
CA ASP A 61 -5.40 -2.57 -8.03
C ASP A 61 -6.64 -2.68 -7.14
N HIS A 62 -6.46 -2.58 -5.82
CA HIS A 62 -7.52 -2.53 -4.81
C HIS A 62 -8.40 -3.78 -4.74
N ARG A 63 -7.81 -4.94 -5.04
CA ARG A 63 -8.39 -6.26 -4.71
C ARG A 63 -8.50 -6.47 -3.20
N GLN A 64 -9.08 -7.61 -2.81
CA GLN A 64 -9.45 -7.90 -1.42
C GLN A 64 -8.27 -7.88 -0.44
N ASP A 65 -7.05 -8.17 -0.90
CA ASP A 65 -5.80 -8.14 -0.13
C ASP A 65 -5.16 -6.74 -0.04
N GLN A 66 -5.78 -5.74 -0.68
CA GLN A 66 -5.30 -4.35 -0.74
C GLN A 66 -6.33 -3.35 -0.20
N GLY A 67 -7.62 -3.69 -0.29
CA GLY A 67 -8.73 -2.86 0.17
C GLY A 67 -8.91 -1.57 -0.62
N ARG A 68 -9.88 -0.75 -0.21
CA ARG A 68 -10.17 0.52 -0.92
C ARG A 68 -9.04 1.52 -0.74
N ARG A 69 -8.90 2.43 -1.72
CA ARG A 69 -7.89 3.52 -1.75
C ARG A 69 -7.64 4.26 -0.43
N ALA A 70 -8.67 4.46 0.39
CA ALA A 70 -8.51 5.18 1.65
C ALA A 70 -7.61 4.44 2.66
N LEU A 71 -7.56 3.10 2.62
CA LEU A 71 -6.75 2.33 3.55
C LEU A 71 -5.25 2.58 3.32
N SER A 72 -4.81 2.70 2.07
CA SER A 72 -3.42 3.00 1.71
C SER A 72 -3.12 4.50 1.59
N LEU A 73 -4.08 5.37 1.90
CA LEU A 73 -3.94 6.82 1.75
C LEU A 73 -3.96 7.56 3.09
N VAL A 74 -4.75 7.09 4.06
CA VAL A 74 -5.04 7.85 5.29
C VAL A 74 -4.12 7.50 6.46
N PRO A 75 -3.90 6.22 6.83
CA PRO A 75 -2.92 5.86 7.85
C PRO A 75 -1.52 6.31 7.44
N ASP A 76 -0.75 6.80 8.40
CA ASP A 76 0.51 7.48 8.12
C ASP A 76 1.68 6.51 7.88
N LEU A 77 1.51 5.26 8.29
CA LEU A 77 2.40 4.13 7.99
C LEU A 77 1.69 3.13 7.08
N HIS A 78 2.26 2.89 5.89
CA HIS A 78 1.86 1.80 5.01
C HIS A 78 2.92 0.72 5.01
N VAL A 79 2.55 -0.47 5.48
CA VAL A 79 3.35 -1.70 5.32
C VAL A 79 2.82 -2.43 4.09
N CYS A 80 3.61 -2.49 3.04
CA CYS A 80 3.24 -3.21 1.82
C CYS A 80 4.05 -4.51 1.72
N VAL A 81 3.36 -5.63 1.71
CA VAL A 81 3.95 -6.94 1.48
C VAL A 81 3.97 -7.20 -0.02
N VAL A 82 5.15 -7.45 -0.56
CA VAL A 82 5.39 -7.73 -1.98
C VAL A 82 5.93 -9.14 -2.09
N ARG A 83 5.23 -10.03 -2.79
CA ARG A 83 5.76 -11.36 -3.10
C ARG A 83 6.74 -11.30 -4.26
N SER A 84 7.75 -12.16 -4.26
CA SER A 84 8.80 -12.15 -5.27
C SER A 84 8.27 -12.34 -6.69
N ASP A 85 7.25 -13.17 -6.88
CA ASP A 85 6.58 -13.37 -8.17
C ASP A 85 5.86 -12.13 -8.72
N GLN A 86 5.56 -11.14 -7.88
CA GLN A 86 4.92 -9.88 -8.24
C GLN A 86 5.91 -8.80 -8.69
N VAL A 87 7.21 -9.05 -8.53
CA VAL A 87 8.24 -8.13 -8.96
C VAL A 87 8.49 -8.30 -10.46
N VAL A 88 8.41 -7.18 -11.19
CA VAL A 88 8.70 -7.08 -12.62
C VAL A 88 9.90 -6.18 -12.85
N THR A 89 10.49 -6.27 -14.04
CA THR A 89 11.68 -5.47 -14.36
C THR A 89 11.34 -3.99 -14.41
N ASP A 90 10.32 -3.62 -15.21
CA ASP A 90 10.04 -2.25 -15.61
C ASP A 90 8.54 -1.90 -15.64
N VAL A 91 8.25 -0.62 -15.90
CA VAL A 91 6.87 -0.10 -15.98
C VAL A 91 6.07 -0.73 -17.13
N PRO A 92 6.59 -0.90 -18.36
CA PRO A 92 5.88 -1.63 -19.41
C PRO A 92 5.42 -3.03 -19.00
N GLU A 93 6.27 -3.82 -18.33
CA GLU A 93 5.91 -5.14 -17.82
C GLU A 93 4.81 -5.05 -16.74
N ALA A 94 4.88 -4.06 -15.84
CA ALA A 94 3.83 -3.81 -14.84
C ALA A 94 2.48 -3.48 -15.51
N VAL A 95 2.48 -2.60 -16.51
CA VAL A 95 1.27 -2.24 -17.27
C VAL A 95 0.67 -3.47 -17.96
N ALA A 96 1.51 -4.35 -18.52
CA ALA A 96 1.04 -5.58 -19.14
C ALA A 96 0.34 -6.51 -18.13
N ARG A 97 0.89 -6.65 -16.91
CA ARG A 97 0.26 -7.46 -15.84
C ARG A 97 -1.04 -6.85 -15.32
N LEU A 98 -1.16 -5.52 -15.31
CA LEU A 98 -2.35 -4.80 -14.86
C LEU A 98 -3.47 -4.72 -15.90
N ALA A 99 -3.22 -5.16 -17.14
CA ALA A 99 -4.19 -5.03 -18.24
C ALA A 99 -5.57 -5.65 -17.92
N PRO A 100 -5.69 -6.85 -17.31
CA PRO A 100 -7.00 -7.41 -16.94
C PRO A 100 -7.73 -6.56 -15.89
N SER A 101 -7.01 -6.10 -14.84
CA SER A 101 -7.57 -5.24 -13.79
C SER A 101 -8.18 -3.95 -14.37
N VAL A 102 -7.57 -3.39 -15.42
CA VAL A 102 -8.06 -2.15 -16.07
C VAL A 102 -9.14 -2.43 -17.12
N ARG A 103 -8.91 -3.39 -18.02
CA ARG A 103 -9.75 -3.59 -19.23
C ARG A 103 -11.01 -4.40 -18.96
N ASP A 104 -10.89 -5.42 -18.10
CA ASP A 104 -11.97 -6.37 -17.87
C ASP A 104 -12.74 -5.97 -16.60
N GLU A 105 -12.01 -5.67 -15.53
CA GLU A 105 -12.58 -5.43 -14.20
C GLU A 105 -12.77 -3.95 -13.85
N HIS A 106 -12.19 -3.03 -14.62
CA HIS A 106 -12.31 -1.58 -14.43
C HIS A 106 -11.92 -1.11 -13.01
N LEU A 107 -10.91 -1.75 -12.44
CA LEU A 107 -10.41 -1.47 -11.09
C LEU A 107 -9.59 -0.17 -11.07
N PRO A 108 -9.68 0.62 -10.00
CA PRO A 108 -8.78 1.75 -9.80
C PRO A 108 -7.36 1.24 -9.60
N LEU A 109 -6.36 2.03 -10.01
CA LEU A 109 -4.96 1.77 -9.72
C LEU A 109 -4.37 2.89 -8.85
N THR A 110 -3.60 2.53 -7.83
CA THR A 110 -2.74 3.45 -7.07
C THR A 110 -1.28 3.08 -7.30
N TRP A 111 -0.53 3.98 -7.91
CA TRP A 111 0.88 3.81 -8.21
C TRP A 111 1.70 4.56 -7.17
N ILE A 112 2.48 3.82 -6.37
CA ILE A 112 3.33 4.35 -5.32
C ILE A 112 4.77 4.19 -5.80
N SER A 113 5.34 5.26 -6.34
CA SER A 113 6.71 5.29 -6.82
C SER A 113 7.60 5.97 -5.79
N GLY A 114 8.83 5.47 -5.64
CA GLY A 114 9.87 6.20 -4.92
C GLY A 114 9.97 7.63 -5.45
N GLY A 115 10.17 8.60 -4.57
CA GLY A 115 10.30 10.00 -4.98
C GLY A 115 11.44 10.14 -5.98
N SER A 116 11.22 10.88 -7.08
CA SER A 116 12.35 11.64 -7.63
C SER A 116 12.88 12.54 -6.51
N ALA A 117 14.19 12.77 -6.46
CA ALA A 117 14.79 13.73 -5.53
C ALA A 117 14.28 15.14 -5.86
N THR A 118 13.07 15.49 -5.41
CA THR A 118 12.45 16.80 -5.64
C THR A 118 12.94 17.87 -4.66
N SER A 119 14.03 17.59 -3.93
CA SER A 119 14.74 18.60 -3.13
C SER A 119 15.43 19.70 -3.96
N ASP A 120 15.40 19.63 -5.30
CA ASP A 120 16.19 20.50 -6.18
C ASP A 120 15.41 21.59 -6.95
N ILE A 121 14.12 21.87 -6.65
CA ILE A 121 13.40 22.95 -7.36
C ILE A 121 12.68 23.99 -6.48
N GLU A 122 12.36 23.75 -5.20
CA GLU A 122 11.77 24.81 -4.36
C GLU A 122 12.17 24.62 -2.90
N LEU A 123 12.89 25.60 -2.33
CA LEU A 123 13.43 25.65 -0.96
C LEU A 123 12.35 25.72 0.16
N SER A 124 11.11 25.32 -0.13
CA SER A 124 10.01 25.26 0.81
C SER A 124 9.27 23.94 0.63
N ARG A 125 9.55 22.98 1.50
CA ARG A 125 8.80 21.74 1.60
C ARG A 125 7.43 22.08 2.18
N VAL A 126 6.43 22.29 1.33
CA VAL A 126 5.04 22.28 1.79
C VAL A 126 4.72 20.83 2.15
N GLU A 127 4.45 20.56 3.43
CA GLU A 127 3.91 19.27 3.87
C GLU A 127 2.49 19.14 3.29
N GLY A 128 2.38 18.71 2.04
CA GLY A 128 1.07 18.36 1.49
C GLY A 128 0.55 17.06 2.09
N VAL A 129 -0.76 16.87 1.95
CA VAL A 129 -1.49 15.66 2.37
C VAL A 129 -1.29 14.57 1.30
N HIS A 130 -0.05 14.11 1.12
CA HIS A 130 0.40 13.31 -0.04
C HIS A 130 0.26 11.79 0.12
N GLY A 131 -0.37 11.32 1.20
CA GLY A 131 -0.45 9.91 1.58
C GLY A 131 0.46 9.57 2.76
N PRO A 132 0.67 8.27 3.05
CA PRO A 132 1.47 7.81 4.17
C PRO A 132 2.89 8.40 4.12
N ARG A 133 3.34 9.04 5.22
CA ARG A 133 4.72 9.58 5.31
C ARG A 133 5.77 8.48 5.44
N THR A 134 5.37 7.29 5.90
CA THR A 134 6.24 6.13 6.02
C THR A 134 5.71 4.98 5.20
N LEU A 135 6.55 4.45 4.30
CA LEU A 135 6.31 3.21 3.57
C LEU A 135 7.36 2.18 4.01
N VAL A 136 6.91 1.04 4.49
CA VAL A 136 7.75 -0.13 4.77
C VAL A 136 7.40 -1.21 3.75
N VAL A 137 8.40 -1.70 3.01
CA VAL A 137 8.21 -2.78 2.05
C VAL A 137 8.78 -4.07 2.61
N VAL A 138 7.94 -5.10 2.69
CA VAL A 138 8.34 -6.44 3.10
C VAL A 138 8.34 -7.33 1.86
N LEU A 139 9.54 -7.68 1.38
CA LEU A 139 9.70 -8.63 0.29
C LEU A 139 9.64 -10.05 0.86
N THR A 140 8.71 -10.87 0.38
CA THR A 140 8.61 -12.28 0.78
C THR A 140 8.93 -13.19 -0.41
N GLN A 141 9.40 -14.40 -0.10
CA GLN A 141 9.36 -15.48 -1.08
C GLN A 141 7.91 -15.94 -1.27
N ASP A 142 7.67 -16.64 -2.37
CA ASP A 142 6.38 -17.22 -2.72
C ASP A 142 5.98 -18.38 -1.79
#